data_AF-A0A1F3Q069-F1
#
_entry.id   AF-A0A1F3Q069-F1
#
_cell.length_a   1.000
_cell.length_b   1.000
_cell.length_c   1.000
_cell.angle_alpha   90.00
_cell.angle_beta   90.00
_cell.angle_gamma   90.00
#
_symmetry.space_group_name_H-M   'P 1'
#
loop_
_entity.id
_entity.type
_entity.pdbx_description
1 polymer ?
#
loop_
_entity_poly.entity_id
_entity_poly.type
_entity_poly.pdbx_seq_one_letter_code
_entity_poly.pdbx_strand_id
1 'polypeptide(L)'
;MEHNSLNPVFITLTDNQLLDAYSTTVTGVFKNVAPAVVHINVTKKVQDPRTARIAEQPAFGSGFVISTDGYIVTNNHVIEGSPAIKVSFADGIELASTLIGADPSTDIAIIKVYGGDYKPLQFANSSLLEPGQIAIAIGNPLGLQHTVTTGVVSATGRSLRAINGRLIDDVIQTDAALNPGNSGGPLLNSEGKVIGVNTAVISEAQGLCFAVSSNLTAYIAGQLIINGKVKRAQLGVAAQRVNLTQRIIEINQLKTKTGVYVFEINKSSGIYNNELAIGDIIVEFDGNPIATVDNLHKCLNEGAIRKKVSLGILRGGWKQIIGVIPGELQ
;
A
#
# COMPACT_ATOMS: atom_id res chain seq x y z
N MET A 1 46.50 -56.67 5.92
CA MET A 1 45.32 -55.82 6.18
C MET A 1 45.73 -54.40 5.87
N GLU A 2 45.54 -53.95 4.63
CA GLU A 2 45.72 -52.55 4.25
C GLU A 2 44.41 -51.81 4.50
N HIS A 3 44.44 -50.84 5.41
CA HIS A 3 43.35 -49.89 5.61
C HIS A 3 43.41 -48.86 4.48
N ASN A 4 42.51 -48.99 3.50
CA ASN A 4 42.36 -48.02 2.43
C ASN A 4 41.58 -46.81 2.98
N SER A 5 42.31 -45.77 3.40
CA SER A 5 41.73 -44.50 3.81
C SER A 5 41.27 -43.72 2.58
N LEU A 6 39.97 -43.76 2.29
CA LEU A 6 39.35 -42.92 1.27
C LEU A 6 39.38 -41.45 1.75
N ASN A 7 40.31 -40.66 1.22
CA ASN A 7 40.25 -39.20 1.33
C ASN A 7 39.03 -38.71 0.54
N PRO A 8 38.12 -37.92 1.14
CA PRO A 8 37.04 -37.32 0.38
C PRO A 8 37.63 -36.34 -0.63
N VAL A 9 37.41 -36.62 -1.91
CA VAL A 9 37.69 -35.69 -3.01
C VAL A 9 36.64 -34.59 -2.92
N PHE A 10 36.96 -33.46 -2.28
CA PHE A 10 36.16 -32.26 -2.40
C PHE A 10 36.36 -31.71 -3.81
N ILE A 11 35.32 -31.82 -4.64
CA ILE A 11 35.34 -31.20 -5.97
C ILE A 11 35.38 -29.68 -5.76
N THR A 12 36.42 -29.01 -6.25
CA THR A 12 36.55 -27.55 -6.22
C THR A 12 35.68 -26.92 -7.31
N LEU A 13 34.37 -27.14 -7.25
CA LEU A 13 33.42 -26.36 -8.04
C LEU A 13 33.25 -25.01 -7.34
N THR A 14 33.43 -23.92 -8.08
CA THR A 14 33.05 -22.59 -7.57
C THR A 14 31.52 -22.51 -7.52
N ASP A 15 30.92 -21.82 -6.55
CA ASP A 15 29.46 -21.68 -6.44
C ASP A 15 28.80 -21.23 -7.75
N ASN A 16 29.45 -20.38 -8.56
CA ASN A 16 28.95 -19.97 -9.88
C ASN A 16 28.65 -21.13 -10.85
N GLN A 17 29.28 -22.29 -10.67
CA GLN A 17 29.02 -23.51 -11.46
C GLN A 17 27.88 -24.35 -10.87
N LEU A 18 27.48 -24.06 -9.62
CA LEU A 18 26.41 -24.73 -8.89
C LEU A 18 25.10 -23.92 -8.89
N LEU A 19 25.17 -22.59 -9.05
CA LEU A 19 23.98 -21.73 -9.13
C LEU A 19 23.21 -21.97 -10.43
N ASP A 20 21.91 -22.25 -10.30
CA ASP A 20 21.00 -22.32 -11.43
C ASP A 20 20.58 -20.93 -11.93
N ALA A 21 19.76 -20.89 -12.99
CA ALA A 21 19.26 -19.63 -13.56
C ALA A 21 18.46 -18.81 -12.55
N TYR A 22 17.69 -19.49 -11.68
CA TYR A 22 16.92 -18.87 -10.62
C TYR A 22 17.84 -18.16 -9.62
N SER A 23 18.82 -18.86 -9.07
CA SER A 23 19.76 -18.33 -8.08
C SER A 23 20.62 -17.20 -8.66
N THR A 24 21.05 -17.35 -9.92
CA THR A 24 21.79 -16.31 -10.65
C THR A 24 20.95 -15.05 -10.83
N THR A 25 19.66 -15.19 -11.16
CA THR A 25 18.72 -14.07 -11.29
C THR A 25 18.56 -13.35 -9.95
N VAL A 26 18.27 -14.09 -8.88
CA VAL A 26 18.04 -13.51 -7.54
C VAL A 26 19.28 -12.78 -7.04
N THR A 27 20.46 -13.41 -7.12
CA THR A 27 21.71 -12.79 -6.69
C THR A 27 22.10 -11.58 -7.53
N GLY A 28 21.82 -11.61 -8.84
CA GLY A 28 22.02 -10.48 -9.75
C GLY A 28 21.12 -9.29 -9.42
N VAL A 29 19.82 -9.54 -9.22
CA VAL A 29 18.85 -8.51 -8.79
C VAL A 29 19.28 -7.91 -7.45
N PHE A 30 19.61 -8.75 -6.46
CA PHE A 30 20.05 -8.29 -5.15
C PHE A 30 21.26 -7.35 -5.24
N LYS A 31 22.34 -7.76 -5.92
CA LYS A 31 23.56 -6.95 -6.06
C LYS A 31 23.29 -5.58 -6.70
N ASN A 32 22.38 -5.52 -7.67
CA ASN A 32 22.06 -4.29 -8.38
C ASN A 32 21.15 -3.35 -7.62
N VAL A 33 20.28 -3.89 -6.76
CA VAL A 33 19.18 -3.17 -6.09
C VAL A 33 19.51 -2.82 -4.63
N ALA A 34 20.25 -3.67 -3.92
CA ALA A 34 20.53 -3.49 -2.49
C ALA A 34 21.06 -2.09 -2.11
N PRO A 35 21.95 -1.43 -2.88
CA PRO A 35 22.41 -0.07 -2.56
C PRO A 35 21.29 0.99 -2.52
N ALA A 36 20.18 0.76 -3.23
CA ALA A 36 19.04 1.66 -3.27
C ALA A 36 17.98 1.34 -2.20
N VAL A 37 18.11 0.20 -1.50
CA VAL A 37 17.18 -0.22 -0.44
C VAL A 37 17.74 0.21 0.91
N VAL A 38 16.97 1.03 1.61
CA VAL A 38 17.37 1.68 2.85
C VAL A 38 16.64 1.10 4.06
N HIS A 39 17.29 1.19 5.20
CA HIS A 39 16.63 1.00 6.49
C HIS A 39 16.02 2.30 6.96
N ILE A 40 14.81 2.23 7.50
CA ILE A 40 14.11 3.37 8.08
C ILE A 40 13.96 3.12 9.57
N ASN A 41 14.51 4.03 10.36
CA ASN A 41 14.43 4.02 11.81
C ASN A 41 13.60 5.21 12.28
N VAL A 42 12.60 4.94 13.11
CA VAL A 42 11.68 5.93 13.65
C VAL A 42 11.50 5.74 15.15
N THR A 43 11.13 6.81 15.84
CA THR A 43 10.82 6.77 17.26
C THR A 43 9.37 7.15 17.45
N LYS A 44 8.55 6.21 17.90
CA LYS A 44 7.11 6.43 18.10
C LYS A 44 6.83 6.72 19.56
N LYS A 45 5.94 7.69 19.81
CA LYS A 45 5.41 7.97 21.14
C LYS A 45 4.21 7.04 21.38
N VAL A 46 4.39 6.06 22.26
CA VAL A 46 3.35 5.10 22.64
C VAL A 46 2.86 5.46 24.04
N GLN A 47 1.56 5.67 24.19
CA GLN A 47 0.95 5.87 25.49
C GLN A 47 0.70 4.50 26.14
N ASP A 48 1.25 4.27 27.32
CA ASP A 48 0.96 3.08 28.10
C ASP A 48 -0.50 3.13 28.59
N PRO A 49 -1.35 2.18 28.18
CA PRO A 49 -2.77 2.18 28.53
C PRO A 49 -3.03 1.99 30.03
N ARG A 50 -2.05 1.52 30.81
CA ARG A 50 -2.18 1.31 32.26
C ARG A 50 -1.73 2.51 33.09
N THR A 51 -0.70 3.23 32.63
CA THR A 51 -0.07 4.31 33.40
C THR A 51 -0.32 5.70 32.81
N ALA A 52 -0.91 5.78 31.61
CA ALA A 52 -1.04 6.97 30.79
C ALA A 52 0.28 7.70 30.49
N ARG A 53 1.43 7.08 30.80
CA ARG A 53 2.76 7.62 30.50
C ARG A 53 3.07 7.47 29.02
N ILE A 54 3.68 8.48 28.44
CA ILE A 54 4.20 8.42 27.07
C ILE A 54 5.61 7.84 27.14
N ALA A 55 5.81 6.69 26.50
CA ALA A 55 7.11 6.08 26.29
C ALA A 55 7.49 6.20 24.81
N GLU A 56 8.77 6.43 24.55
CA GLU A 56 9.30 6.36 23.19
C GLU A 56 9.70 4.91 22.89
N GLN A 57 9.14 4.35 21.82
CA GLN A 57 9.47 3.01 21.34
C GLN A 57 10.10 3.11 19.94
N PRO A 58 11.23 2.43 19.71
CA PRO A 58 11.79 2.33 18.37
C PRO A 58 10.85 1.51 17.49
N ALA A 59 10.64 1.99 16.27
CA ALA A 59 10.01 1.23 15.20
C ALA A 59 10.87 1.35 13.94
N PHE A 60 10.77 0.35 13.07
CA PHE A 60 11.63 0.30 11.89
C PHE A 60 10.91 -0.33 10.71
N GLY A 61 11.45 -0.07 9.53
CA GLY A 61 11.01 -0.62 8.27
C GLY A 61 12.08 -0.47 7.21
N SER A 62 11.66 -0.64 5.96
CA SER A 62 12.48 -0.43 4.78
C SER A 62 11.92 0.70 3.92
N GLY A 63 12.76 1.19 3.03
CA GLY A 63 12.36 2.03 1.91
C GLY A 63 13.25 1.77 0.72
N PHE A 64 12.96 2.42 -0.41
CA PHE A 64 13.86 2.41 -1.55
C PHE A 64 13.87 3.74 -2.29
N VAL A 65 15.05 4.08 -2.80
CA VAL A 65 15.26 5.32 -3.56
C VAL A 65 14.60 5.22 -4.94
N ILE A 66 13.85 6.26 -5.31
CA ILE A 66 13.17 6.37 -6.61
C ILE A 66 13.65 7.55 -7.45
N SER A 67 14.55 8.38 -6.93
CA SER A 67 15.16 9.49 -7.68
C SER A 67 16.63 9.70 -7.32
N THR A 68 17.40 10.28 -8.25
CA THR A 68 18.82 10.60 -8.03
C THR A 68 19.03 11.67 -6.96
N ASP A 69 18.01 12.50 -6.71
CA ASP A 69 18.03 13.56 -5.70
C ASP A 69 17.45 13.13 -4.34
N GLY A 70 17.19 11.82 -4.13
CA GLY A 70 16.96 11.25 -2.80
C GLY A 70 15.50 11.13 -2.33
N TYR A 71 14.52 11.08 -3.25
CA TYR A 71 13.17 10.66 -2.89
C TYR A 71 13.13 9.16 -2.63
N ILE A 72 12.48 8.77 -1.53
CA ILE A 72 12.40 7.40 -1.05
C ILE A 72 10.94 7.05 -0.82
N VAL A 73 10.53 5.89 -1.34
CA VAL A 73 9.23 5.28 -1.05
C VAL A 73 9.35 4.42 0.20
N THR A 74 8.34 4.49 1.05
CA THR A 74 8.11 3.57 2.17
C THR A 74 6.61 3.44 2.45
N ASN A 75 6.25 2.71 3.50
CA ASN A 75 4.87 2.68 3.97
C ASN A 75 4.54 3.82 4.93
N ASN A 76 3.28 4.27 4.89
CA ASN A 76 2.77 5.24 5.86
C ASN A 76 2.88 4.68 7.28
N HIS A 77 2.45 3.45 7.52
CA HIS A 77 2.47 2.87 8.87
C HIS A 77 3.89 2.74 9.47
N VAL A 78 4.93 2.70 8.65
CA VAL A 78 6.33 2.70 9.12
C VAL A 78 6.64 4.06 9.76
N ILE A 79 6.29 5.16 9.11
CA ILE A 79 6.68 6.51 9.51
C ILE A 79 5.63 7.27 10.36
N GLU A 80 4.40 6.77 10.40
CA GLU A 80 3.27 7.44 11.04
C GLU A 80 3.53 7.70 12.53
N GLY A 81 3.24 8.94 12.95
CA GLY A 81 3.40 9.39 14.34
C GLY A 81 4.85 9.61 14.78
N SER A 82 5.83 9.48 13.87
CA SER A 82 7.23 9.72 14.20
C SER A 82 7.60 11.20 14.05
N PRO A 83 8.19 11.84 15.07
CA PRO A 83 8.68 13.22 14.98
C PRO A 83 10.01 13.32 14.21
N ALA A 84 10.75 12.23 14.08
CA ALA A 84 12.02 12.17 13.38
C ALA A 84 12.13 10.86 12.60
N ILE A 85 12.60 10.93 11.35
CA ILE A 85 12.77 9.76 10.48
C ILE A 85 14.23 9.74 10.05
N LYS A 86 14.95 8.71 10.48
CA LYS A 86 16.32 8.46 10.06
C LYS A 86 16.38 7.36 9.02
N VAL A 87 17.26 7.53 8.06
CA VAL A 87 17.45 6.61 6.94
C VAL A 87 18.90 6.13 6.97
N SER A 88 19.11 4.82 6.99
CA SER A 88 20.43 4.21 6.93
C SER A 88 20.62 3.47 5.61
N PHE A 89 21.71 3.77 4.92
CA PHE A 89 22.11 3.12 3.68
C PHE A 89 22.99 1.90 3.95
N ALA A 90 23.19 1.09 2.91
CA ALA A 90 23.97 -0.15 2.95
C ALA A 90 25.44 0.05 3.37
N ASP A 91 25.97 1.24 3.13
CA ASP A 91 27.34 1.66 3.46
C ASP A 91 27.48 2.15 4.92
N GLY A 92 26.39 2.11 5.70
CA GLY A 92 26.34 2.56 7.08
C GLY A 92 26.11 4.07 7.24
N ILE A 93 25.98 4.83 6.15
CA ILE A 93 25.66 6.25 6.23
C ILE A 93 24.22 6.40 6.75
N GLU A 94 24.06 7.17 7.84
CA GLU A 94 22.77 7.54 8.40
C GLU A 94 22.47 9.01 8.10
N LEU A 95 21.31 9.28 7.50
CA LEU A 95 20.84 10.61 7.15
C LEU A 95 19.49 10.90 7.81
N ALA A 96 19.29 12.15 8.22
CA ALA A 96 17.96 12.64 8.55
C ALA A 96 17.14 12.79 7.26
N SER A 97 15.83 12.55 7.35
CA SER A 97 14.91 12.71 6.22
C SER A 97 13.77 13.67 6.53
N THR A 98 13.19 14.24 5.48
CA THR A 98 12.00 15.08 5.54
C THR A 98 10.81 14.30 4.98
N LEU A 99 9.69 14.30 5.70
CA LEU A 99 8.44 13.79 5.15
C LEU A 99 7.93 14.74 4.07
N ILE A 100 7.81 14.25 2.84
CA ILE A 100 7.27 15.01 1.71
C ILE A 100 5.75 14.90 1.69
N GLY A 101 5.24 13.71 1.97
CA GLY A 101 3.82 13.45 2.10
C GLY A 101 3.56 11.99 2.41
N ALA A 102 2.37 11.70 2.91
CA ALA A 102 1.91 10.35 3.15
C ALA A 102 0.45 10.19 2.76
N ASP A 103 0.08 8.98 2.37
CA ASP A 103 -1.28 8.59 2.05
C ASP A 103 -1.69 7.36 2.87
N PRO A 104 -2.35 7.57 4.02
CA PRO A 104 -2.85 6.47 4.85
C PRO A 104 -3.85 5.56 4.13
N SER A 105 -4.51 6.04 3.06
CA SER A 105 -5.49 5.24 2.31
C SER A 105 -4.86 4.18 1.40
N THR A 106 -3.61 4.34 1.02
CA THR A 106 -2.85 3.34 0.24
C THR A 106 -1.64 2.81 1.00
N ASP A 107 -1.42 3.28 2.23
CA ASP A 107 -0.27 2.96 3.04
C ASP A 107 1.08 3.30 2.36
N ILE A 108 1.13 4.36 1.56
CA ILE A 108 2.36 4.82 0.90
C ILE A 108 2.79 6.15 1.50
N ALA A 109 4.10 6.33 1.72
CA ALA A 109 4.69 7.59 2.10
C ALA A 109 5.94 7.89 1.27
N ILE A 110 6.21 9.18 1.06
CA ILE A 110 7.41 9.67 0.42
C ILE A 110 8.20 10.49 1.43
N ILE A 111 9.44 10.09 1.65
CA ILE A 111 10.43 10.85 2.41
C ILE A 111 11.55 11.29 1.48
N LYS A 112 12.29 12.32 1.88
CA LYS A 112 13.44 12.83 1.14
C LYS A 112 14.66 12.93 2.04
N VAL A 113 15.77 12.41 1.56
CA VAL A 113 17.10 12.65 2.13
C VAL A 113 17.86 13.64 1.25
N TYR A 114 18.80 14.37 1.82
CA TYR A 114 19.63 15.34 1.12
C TYR A 114 21.09 14.95 1.24
N GLY A 115 21.84 15.17 0.16
CA GLY A 115 23.28 14.90 0.10
C GLY A 115 23.59 13.46 -0.31
N GLY A 116 24.04 13.28 -1.55
CA GLY A 116 24.39 11.99 -2.12
C GLY A 116 24.13 11.97 -3.62
N ASP A 117 24.74 11.00 -4.31
CA ASP A 117 24.39 10.62 -5.68
C ASP A 117 23.76 9.23 -5.62
N TYR A 118 22.43 9.18 -5.62
CA TYR A 118 21.71 7.94 -5.39
C TYR A 118 21.36 7.23 -6.69
N LYS A 119 21.43 5.90 -6.69
CA LYS A 119 20.97 5.06 -7.79
C LYS A 119 19.50 4.69 -7.58
N PRO A 120 18.55 5.29 -8.32
CA PRO A 120 17.13 5.00 -8.12
C PRO A 120 16.72 3.66 -8.71
N LEU A 121 15.71 3.05 -8.10
CA LEU A 121 14.99 1.93 -8.70
C LEU A 121 13.93 2.42 -9.67
N GLN A 122 13.70 1.61 -10.71
CA GLN A 122 12.67 1.88 -11.71
C GLN A 122 11.42 1.06 -11.42
N PHE A 123 10.25 1.67 -11.57
CA PHE A 123 8.99 0.95 -11.55
C PHE A 123 8.78 0.16 -12.84
N ALA A 124 8.34 -1.08 -12.72
CA ALA A 124 7.75 -1.85 -13.81
C ALA A 124 6.27 -1.47 -13.97
N ASN A 125 5.67 -1.86 -15.11
CA ASN A 125 4.23 -1.77 -15.30
C ASN A 125 3.55 -2.97 -14.62
N SER A 126 2.95 -2.78 -13.44
CA SER A 126 2.32 -3.86 -12.68
C SER A 126 1.08 -4.46 -13.36
N SER A 127 0.47 -3.76 -14.33
CA SER A 127 -0.67 -4.27 -15.08
C SER A 127 -0.32 -5.39 -16.06
N LEU A 128 0.98 -5.63 -16.31
CA LEU A 128 1.47 -6.72 -17.16
C LEU A 128 1.91 -7.95 -16.34
N LEU A 129 1.71 -7.93 -15.02
CA LEU A 129 2.09 -9.04 -14.16
C LEU A 129 1.14 -10.22 -14.32
N GLU A 130 1.72 -11.40 -14.35
CA GLU A 130 0.99 -12.66 -14.43
C GLU A 130 1.30 -13.52 -13.20
N PRO A 131 0.29 -14.20 -12.61
CA PRO A 131 0.54 -15.18 -11.57
C PRO A 131 1.56 -16.25 -12.02
N GLY A 132 2.50 -16.59 -11.13
CA GLY A 132 3.62 -17.51 -11.38
C GLY A 132 4.93 -16.83 -11.76
N GLN A 133 4.93 -15.54 -12.11
CA GLN A 133 6.17 -14.79 -12.33
C GLN A 133 6.96 -14.66 -11.02
N ILE A 134 8.29 -14.69 -11.12
CA ILE A 134 9.18 -14.54 -9.95
C ILE A 134 8.94 -13.20 -9.23
N ALA A 135 8.89 -13.26 -7.90
CA ALA A 135 8.82 -12.10 -7.04
C ALA A 135 9.99 -12.13 -6.05
N ILE A 136 10.76 -11.06 -5.99
CA ILE A 136 11.94 -10.92 -5.12
C ILE A 136 11.68 -9.76 -4.17
N ALA A 137 11.51 -10.06 -2.89
CA ALA A 137 11.35 -9.05 -1.85
C ALA A 137 12.71 -8.76 -1.22
N ILE A 138 13.04 -7.47 -1.13
CA ILE A 138 14.25 -7.01 -0.45
C ILE A 138 13.84 -6.04 0.65
N GLY A 139 14.37 -6.26 1.85
CA GLY A 139 14.27 -5.33 2.98
C GLY A 139 15.63 -5.09 3.62
N ASN A 140 15.71 -4.08 4.47
CA ASN A 140 16.85 -3.82 5.34
C ASN A 140 16.36 -3.68 6.79
N PRO A 141 15.92 -4.78 7.44
CA PRO A 141 15.28 -4.73 8.76
C PRO A 141 16.20 -4.20 9.87
N LEU A 142 17.53 -4.38 9.74
CA LEU A 142 18.51 -4.11 10.81
C LEU A 142 19.56 -3.06 10.43
N GLY A 143 19.40 -2.36 9.29
CA GLY A 143 20.34 -1.32 8.84
C GLY A 143 21.65 -1.85 8.23
N LEU A 144 22.15 -2.99 8.71
CA LEU A 144 23.47 -3.53 8.35
C LEU A 144 23.42 -4.84 7.55
N GLN A 145 22.22 -5.43 7.40
CA GLN A 145 22.03 -6.68 6.68
C GLN A 145 20.69 -6.65 5.95
N HIS A 146 20.75 -6.59 4.63
CA HIS A 146 19.56 -6.80 3.81
C HIS A 146 19.05 -8.21 3.98
N THR A 147 17.73 -8.35 3.96
CA THR A 147 17.06 -9.64 3.85
C THR A 147 16.50 -9.76 2.44
N VAL A 148 16.79 -10.89 1.79
CA VAL A 148 16.20 -11.24 0.50
C VAL A 148 15.32 -12.46 0.71
N THR A 149 14.07 -12.35 0.26
CA THR A 149 13.17 -13.49 0.17
C THR A 149 12.60 -13.54 -1.23
N THR A 150 12.27 -14.74 -1.68
CA THR A 150 11.80 -14.97 -3.03
C THR A 150 10.58 -15.88 -3.03
N GLY A 151 9.78 -15.72 -4.07
CA GLY A 151 8.56 -16.47 -4.30
C GLY A 151 8.04 -16.14 -5.69
N VAL A 152 6.73 -16.14 -5.85
CA VAL A 152 6.04 -15.77 -7.09
C VAL A 152 4.97 -14.72 -6.82
N VAL A 153 4.55 -14.04 -7.88
CA VAL A 153 3.27 -13.36 -7.93
C VAL A 153 2.19 -14.42 -7.83
N SER A 154 1.42 -14.44 -6.75
CA SER A 154 0.33 -15.40 -6.54
C SER A 154 -0.99 -14.91 -7.13
N ALA A 155 -1.22 -13.59 -7.10
CA ALA A 155 -2.40 -12.94 -7.69
C ALA A 155 -2.15 -11.44 -7.88
N THR A 156 -2.86 -10.83 -8.82
CA THR A 156 -2.87 -9.38 -9.09
C THR A 156 -4.29 -8.81 -8.96
N GLY A 157 -4.43 -7.49 -8.84
CA GLY A 157 -5.74 -6.83 -8.78
C GLY A 157 -6.58 -7.18 -7.55
N ARG A 158 -5.96 -7.70 -6.49
CA ARG A 158 -6.63 -7.95 -5.22
C ARG A 158 -6.89 -6.62 -4.51
N SER A 159 -7.67 -6.67 -3.44
CA SER A 159 -7.92 -5.52 -2.59
C SER A 159 -7.55 -5.86 -1.15
N LEU A 160 -6.91 -4.92 -0.45
CA LEU A 160 -6.50 -5.03 0.95
C LEU A 160 -7.20 -3.94 1.77
N ARG A 161 -7.51 -4.20 3.04
CA ARG A 161 -8.01 -3.17 3.95
C ARG A 161 -6.81 -2.36 4.47
N ALA A 162 -6.79 -1.05 4.27
CA ALA A 162 -5.88 -0.16 4.96
C ALA A 162 -6.24 -0.04 6.45
N ILE A 163 -5.33 0.50 7.25
CA ILE A 163 -5.51 0.70 8.71
C ILE A 163 -6.73 1.60 8.99
N ASN A 164 -6.98 2.61 8.14
CA ASN A 164 -8.13 3.51 8.26
C ASN A 164 -9.46 2.87 7.77
N GLY A 165 -9.47 1.58 7.43
CA GLY A 165 -10.64 0.85 6.98
C GLY A 165 -10.96 1.01 5.49
N ARG A 166 -10.30 1.93 4.76
CA ARG A 166 -10.49 2.09 3.32
C ARG A 166 -9.83 0.93 2.57
N LEU A 167 -10.43 0.54 1.45
CA LEU A 167 -9.86 -0.47 0.58
C LEU A 167 -8.69 0.11 -0.22
N ILE A 168 -7.52 -0.50 -0.11
CA ILE A 168 -6.41 -0.37 -1.04
C ILE A 168 -6.75 -1.28 -2.22
N ASP A 169 -7.04 -0.65 -3.35
CA ASP A 169 -7.21 -1.36 -4.61
C ASP A 169 -5.86 -1.66 -5.24
N ASP A 170 -5.82 -2.68 -6.10
CA ASP A 170 -4.63 -3.04 -6.86
C ASP A 170 -3.42 -3.42 -5.98
N VAL A 171 -3.62 -4.43 -5.14
CA VAL A 171 -2.52 -5.09 -4.43
C VAL A 171 -2.12 -6.38 -5.14
N ILE A 172 -0.82 -6.67 -5.05
CA ILE A 172 -0.18 -7.90 -5.51
C ILE A 172 -0.11 -8.85 -4.32
N GLN A 173 -0.56 -10.08 -4.53
CA GLN A 173 -0.35 -11.17 -3.59
C GLN A 173 0.93 -11.92 -3.97
N THR A 174 1.74 -12.29 -3.01
CA THR A 174 2.94 -13.11 -3.19
C THR A 174 3.09 -14.11 -2.04
N ASP A 175 3.78 -15.21 -2.30
CA ASP A 175 4.24 -16.17 -1.30
C ASP A 175 5.71 -15.93 -0.88
N ALA A 176 6.38 -14.92 -1.46
CA ALA A 176 7.67 -14.45 -0.97
C ALA A 176 7.53 -14.03 0.49
N ALA A 177 8.32 -14.63 1.37
CA ALA A 177 8.18 -14.41 2.81
C ALA A 177 8.42 -12.94 3.18
N LEU A 178 7.39 -12.27 3.68
CA LEU A 178 7.52 -10.92 4.25
C LEU A 178 7.55 -11.03 5.78
N ASN A 179 8.61 -10.53 6.38
CA ASN A 179 8.80 -10.47 7.83
C ASN A 179 8.85 -9.01 8.30
N PRO A 180 8.67 -8.73 9.61
CA PRO A 180 8.89 -7.40 10.16
C PRO A 180 10.21 -6.79 9.67
N GLY A 181 10.13 -5.57 9.15
CA GLY A 181 11.24 -4.85 8.54
C GLY A 181 11.33 -4.93 7.02
N ASN A 182 10.61 -5.82 6.34
CA ASN A 182 10.43 -5.75 4.87
C ASN A 182 9.42 -4.67 4.46
N SER A 183 8.52 -4.26 5.36
CA SER A 183 7.50 -3.23 5.11
C SER A 183 8.14 -1.95 4.60
N GLY A 184 7.64 -1.44 3.47
CA GLY A 184 8.14 -0.29 2.73
C GLY A 184 9.27 -0.61 1.75
N GLY A 185 9.86 -1.80 1.82
CA GLY A 185 10.86 -2.28 0.85
C GLY A 185 10.23 -2.70 -0.49
N PRO A 186 11.04 -2.84 -1.56
CA PRO A 186 10.54 -3.18 -2.87
C PRO A 186 10.23 -4.68 -3.01
N LEU A 187 9.17 -4.97 -3.77
CA LEU A 187 8.95 -6.25 -4.45
C LEU A 187 9.40 -6.09 -5.90
N LEU A 188 10.22 -7.00 -6.42
CA LEU A 188 10.93 -6.85 -7.69
C LEU A 188 10.65 -8.04 -8.62
N ASN A 189 10.69 -7.80 -9.93
CA ASN A 189 10.72 -8.85 -10.95
C ASN A 189 12.16 -9.35 -11.21
N SER A 190 12.33 -10.29 -12.15
CA SER A 190 13.63 -10.82 -12.59
C SER A 190 14.58 -9.77 -13.19
N GLU A 191 14.07 -8.63 -13.65
CA GLU A 191 14.89 -7.54 -14.19
C GLU A 191 15.38 -6.58 -13.07
N GLY A 192 14.94 -6.77 -11.82
CA GLY A 192 15.21 -5.85 -10.72
C GLY A 192 14.41 -4.55 -10.79
N LYS A 193 13.29 -4.53 -11.53
CA LYS A 193 12.33 -3.42 -11.53
C LYS A 193 11.27 -3.64 -10.45
N VAL A 194 10.84 -2.55 -9.82
CA VAL A 194 9.86 -2.57 -8.73
C VAL A 194 8.49 -2.89 -9.31
N ILE A 195 7.91 -4.00 -8.86
CA ILE A 195 6.55 -4.42 -9.18
C ILE A 195 5.55 -4.06 -8.07
N GLY A 196 6.04 -3.80 -6.85
CA GLY A 196 5.22 -3.29 -5.75
C GLY A 196 6.01 -2.88 -4.51
N VAL A 197 5.31 -2.38 -3.50
CA VAL A 197 5.83 -2.01 -2.18
C VAL A 197 5.30 -2.97 -1.14
N ASN A 198 6.18 -3.71 -0.47
CA ASN A 198 5.82 -4.68 0.56
C ASN A 198 5.08 -3.96 1.70
N THR A 199 3.83 -4.34 2.01
CA THR A 199 3.01 -3.64 3.02
C THR A 199 2.66 -4.53 4.20
N ALA A 200 1.98 -5.65 3.96
CA ALA A 200 1.33 -6.39 5.03
C ALA A 200 1.48 -7.91 4.88
N VAL A 201 1.52 -8.55 6.03
CA VAL A 201 1.26 -9.98 6.22
C VAL A 201 -0.11 -10.09 6.89
N ILE A 202 -1.01 -10.90 6.35
CA ILE A 202 -2.19 -11.31 7.11
C ILE A 202 -1.70 -12.38 8.10
N SER A 203 -1.54 -11.99 9.37
CA SER A 203 -0.94 -12.83 10.43
C SER A 203 -1.60 -14.20 10.61
N GLU A 204 -2.85 -14.35 10.17
CA GLU A 204 -3.66 -15.56 10.30
C GLU A 204 -3.51 -16.55 9.12
N ALA A 205 -2.78 -16.19 8.06
CA ALA A 205 -2.61 -17.02 6.88
C ALA A 205 -1.14 -17.09 6.40
N GLN A 206 -0.53 -18.25 6.60
CA GLN A 206 0.84 -18.53 6.16
C GLN A 206 0.93 -18.46 4.62
N GLY A 207 1.91 -17.72 4.09
CA GLY A 207 2.12 -17.56 2.64
C GLY A 207 1.20 -16.56 1.94
N LEU A 208 0.40 -15.77 2.68
CA LEU A 208 -0.37 -14.65 2.11
C LEU A 208 0.28 -13.30 2.45
N CYS A 209 1.19 -12.88 1.57
CA CYS A 209 1.85 -11.59 1.65
C CYS A 209 1.31 -10.62 0.60
N PHE A 210 1.27 -9.33 0.92
CA PHE A 210 0.72 -8.30 0.04
C PHE A 210 1.69 -7.14 -0.19
N ALA A 211 1.72 -6.67 -1.44
CA ALA A 211 2.41 -5.47 -1.85
C ALA A 211 1.46 -4.53 -2.60
N VAL A 212 1.57 -3.22 -2.35
CA VAL A 212 0.86 -2.20 -3.15
C VAL A 212 1.50 -2.17 -4.54
N SER A 213 0.72 -2.23 -5.63
CA SER A 213 1.28 -2.33 -6.98
C SER A 213 2.18 -1.14 -7.35
N SER A 214 3.13 -1.36 -8.26
CA SER A 214 4.04 -0.31 -8.72
C SER A 214 3.32 0.83 -9.44
N ASN A 215 2.28 0.54 -10.22
CA ASN A 215 1.51 1.58 -10.91
C ASN A 215 0.76 2.47 -9.91
N LEU A 216 0.09 1.89 -8.92
CA LEU A 216 -0.57 2.66 -7.86
C LEU A 216 0.47 3.45 -7.05
N THR A 217 1.57 2.82 -6.66
CA THR A 217 2.66 3.47 -5.93
C THR A 217 3.23 4.66 -6.70
N ALA A 218 3.51 4.52 -8.00
CA ALA A 218 4.05 5.59 -8.83
C ALA A 218 3.07 6.77 -8.95
N TYR A 219 1.77 6.49 -9.12
CA TYR A 219 0.73 7.51 -9.12
C TYR A 219 0.69 8.29 -7.79
N ILE A 220 0.66 7.57 -6.66
CA ILE A 220 0.62 8.18 -5.33
C ILE A 220 1.91 8.96 -5.04
N ALA A 221 3.08 8.40 -5.36
CA ALA A 221 4.36 9.08 -5.20
C ALA A 221 4.40 10.41 -5.96
N GLY A 222 3.94 10.43 -7.22
CA GLY A 222 3.85 11.66 -8.01
C GLY A 222 2.94 12.71 -7.36
N GLN A 223 1.77 12.30 -6.85
CA GLN A 223 0.85 13.20 -6.15
C GLN A 223 1.46 13.75 -4.85
N LEU A 224 2.11 12.91 -4.05
CA LEU A 224 2.76 13.32 -2.81
C LEU A 224 3.94 14.26 -3.07
N ILE A 225 4.74 14.02 -4.12
CA ILE A 225 5.87 14.88 -4.47
C ILE A 225 5.40 16.26 -4.95
N ILE A 226 4.34 16.33 -5.77
CA ILE A 226 3.87 17.59 -6.37
C ILE A 226 3.01 18.39 -5.39
N ASN A 227 2.09 17.72 -4.67
CA ASN A 227 1.05 18.36 -3.88
C ASN A 227 1.20 18.18 -2.36
N GLY A 228 2.13 17.34 -1.91
CA GLY A 228 2.27 16.94 -0.50
C GLY A 228 1.17 16.02 0.02
N LYS A 229 0.12 15.76 -0.78
CA LYS A 229 -1.05 14.94 -0.42
C LYS A 229 -1.76 14.38 -1.65
N VAL A 230 -2.50 13.29 -1.44
CA VAL A 230 -3.40 12.72 -2.44
C VAL A 230 -4.81 13.23 -2.19
N LYS A 231 -5.34 14.03 -3.12
CA LYS A 231 -6.67 14.63 -2.99
C LYS A 231 -7.76 13.59 -3.27
N ARG A 232 -8.76 13.52 -2.39
CA ARG A 232 -9.93 12.65 -2.54
C ARG A 232 -11.19 13.42 -2.25
N ALA A 233 -12.30 13.03 -2.87
CA ALA A 233 -13.59 13.61 -2.56
C ALA A 233 -14.20 12.95 -1.30
N GLN A 234 -15.10 13.67 -0.64
CA GLN A 234 -15.93 13.14 0.43
C GLN A 234 -17.34 13.74 0.41
N LEU A 235 -18.30 12.96 0.91
CA LEU A 235 -19.69 13.38 1.11
C LEU A 235 -20.00 13.82 2.54
N GLY A 236 -19.05 13.69 3.47
CA GLY A 236 -19.26 14.04 4.87
C GLY A 236 -20.31 13.14 5.52
N VAL A 237 -20.23 11.83 5.30
CA VAL A 237 -21.18 10.86 5.85
C VAL A 237 -20.47 9.72 6.54
N ALA A 238 -21.05 9.24 7.63
CA ALA A 238 -20.75 7.90 8.14
C ALA A 238 -21.83 6.94 7.65
N ALA A 239 -21.39 5.84 7.03
CA ALA A 239 -22.28 4.94 6.35
C ALA A 239 -21.83 3.48 6.47
N GLN A 240 -22.78 2.57 6.35
CA GLN A 240 -22.52 1.14 6.42
C GLN A 240 -23.27 0.40 5.31
N ARG A 241 -22.75 -0.76 4.92
CA ARG A 241 -23.44 -1.64 3.97
C ARG A 241 -24.71 -2.21 4.61
N VAL A 242 -25.80 -2.22 3.86
CA VAL A 242 -27.04 -2.90 4.24
C VAL A 242 -27.55 -3.79 3.12
N ASN A 243 -28.21 -4.89 3.48
CA ASN A 243 -28.91 -5.75 2.53
C ASN A 243 -30.25 -5.13 2.15
N LEU A 244 -30.60 -5.21 0.86
CA LEU A 244 -31.89 -4.78 0.35
C LEU A 244 -32.80 -5.99 0.20
N THR A 245 -34.08 -5.82 0.50
CA THR A 245 -35.08 -6.87 0.27
C THR A 245 -35.37 -7.02 -1.21
N GLN A 246 -35.76 -8.21 -1.64
CA GLN A 246 -36.11 -8.48 -3.04
C GLN A 246 -37.17 -7.51 -3.58
N ARG A 247 -38.18 -7.20 -2.76
CA ARG A 247 -39.23 -6.23 -3.09
C ARG A 247 -38.70 -4.82 -3.39
N ILE A 248 -37.76 -4.32 -2.60
CA ILE A 248 -37.14 -3.00 -2.82
C ILE A 248 -36.35 -2.99 -4.13
N ILE A 249 -35.61 -4.07 -4.39
CA ILE A 249 -34.79 -4.22 -5.60
C ILE A 249 -35.67 -4.18 -6.85
N GLU A 250 -36.74 -4.97 -6.88
CA GLU A 250 -37.63 -5.09 -8.04
C GLU A 250 -38.41 -3.80 -8.32
N ILE A 251 -39.05 -3.20 -7.31
CA ILE A 251 -39.86 -1.98 -7.48
C ILE A 251 -39.01 -0.81 -7.98
N ASN A 252 -37.76 -0.71 -7.51
CA ASN A 252 -36.85 0.39 -7.87
C ASN A 252 -35.89 0.04 -9.00
N GLN A 253 -36.01 -1.15 -9.61
CA GLN A 253 -35.16 -1.65 -10.70
C GLN A 253 -33.66 -1.56 -10.38
N LEU A 254 -33.29 -1.90 -9.14
CA LEU A 254 -31.90 -1.79 -8.69
C LEU A 254 -31.04 -2.90 -9.28
N LYS A 255 -29.80 -2.56 -9.62
CA LYS A 255 -28.80 -3.51 -10.16
C LYS A 255 -28.05 -4.27 -9.08
N THR A 256 -28.22 -3.89 -7.80
CA THR A 256 -27.47 -4.43 -6.66
C THR A 256 -28.41 -4.96 -5.60
N LYS A 257 -27.95 -5.96 -4.84
CA LYS A 257 -28.68 -6.55 -3.71
C LYS A 257 -28.43 -5.83 -2.39
N THR A 258 -27.51 -4.87 -2.39
CA THR A 258 -27.09 -4.10 -1.21
C THR A 258 -26.97 -2.64 -1.56
N GLY A 259 -26.93 -1.79 -0.54
CA GLY A 259 -26.68 -0.36 -0.65
C GLY A 259 -25.91 0.16 0.56
N VAL A 260 -25.71 1.47 0.61
CA VAL A 260 -24.92 2.16 1.64
C VAL A 260 -25.84 3.05 2.48
N TYR A 261 -26.18 2.58 3.68
CA TYR A 261 -27.03 3.27 4.64
C TYR A 261 -26.27 4.39 5.34
N VAL A 262 -26.79 5.61 5.24
CA VAL A 262 -26.25 6.81 5.90
C VAL A 262 -26.82 6.91 7.30
N PHE A 263 -25.96 6.77 8.31
CA PHE A 263 -26.38 6.88 9.72
C PHE A 263 -25.90 8.18 10.39
N GLU A 264 -24.98 8.90 9.75
CA GLU A 264 -24.49 10.20 10.23
C GLU A 264 -24.14 11.11 9.05
N ILE A 265 -24.38 12.41 9.21
CA ILE A 265 -23.96 13.44 8.25
C ILE A 265 -23.16 14.50 9.00
N ASN A 266 -21.89 14.60 8.64
CA ASN A 266 -20.96 15.60 9.11
C ASN A 266 -20.94 16.79 8.14
N LYS A 267 -21.45 17.92 8.61
CA LYS A 267 -21.40 19.18 7.87
C LYS A 267 -19.98 19.72 7.91
N SER A 268 -19.25 19.59 6.81
CA SER A 268 -17.93 20.20 6.64
C SER A 268 -17.95 21.21 5.49
N SER A 269 -17.03 22.18 5.56
CA SER A 269 -16.91 23.22 4.55
C SER A 269 -16.61 22.64 3.17
N GLY A 270 -17.33 23.10 2.14
CA GLY A 270 -17.10 22.68 0.76
C GLY A 270 -17.82 21.40 0.34
N ILE A 271 -18.60 20.79 1.24
CA ILE A 271 -19.57 19.73 0.91
C ILE A 271 -20.96 20.37 0.82
N TYR A 272 -21.67 20.14 -0.29
CA TYR A 272 -23.08 20.51 -0.42
C TYR A 272 -23.91 19.24 -0.59
N ASN A 273 -24.50 18.77 0.50
CA ASN A 273 -25.28 17.54 0.57
C ASN A 273 -26.65 17.78 1.23
N ASN A 274 -27.22 18.99 1.11
CA ASN A 274 -28.44 19.42 1.82
C ASN A 274 -29.68 18.55 1.53
N GLU A 275 -29.70 17.86 0.39
CA GLU A 275 -30.78 16.94 0.02
C GLU A 275 -30.58 15.52 0.58
N LEU A 276 -29.40 15.19 1.10
CA LEU A 276 -29.09 13.91 1.73
C LEU A 276 -29.48 13.94 3.21
N ALA A 277 -30.08 12.85 3.70
CA ALA A 277 -30.58 12.74 5.06
C ALA A 277 -30.11 11.45 5.75
N ILE A 278 -30.04 11.48 7.08
CA ILE A 278 -29.86 10.27 7.88
C ILE A 278 -31.05 9.34 7.59
N GLY A 279 -30.76 8.07 7.37
CA GLY A 279 -31.75 7.06 6.99
C GLY A 279 -31.77 6.75 5.49
N ASP A 280 -31.18 7.60 4.65
CA ASP A 280 -31.06 7.32 3.22
C ASP A 280 -30.14 6.12 2.96
N ILE A 281 -30.46 5.35 1.92
CA ILE A 281 -29.57 4.30 1.41
C ILE A 281 -29.08 4.70 0.03
N ILE A 282 -27.79 5.01 -0.11
CA ILE A 282 -27.16 5.29 -1.39
C ILE A 282 -27.06 3.98 -2.18
N VAL A 283 -27.56 4.01 -3.41
CA VAL A 283 -27.58 2.87 -4.34
C VAL A 283 -26.94 3.19 -5.68
N GLU A 284 -26.75 4.47 -6.03
CA GLU A 284 -26.07 4.88 -7.27
C GLU A 284 -25.25 6.17 -7.08
N PHE A 285 -24.16 6.31 -7.84
CA PHE A 285 -23.33 7.50 -7.95
C PHE A 285 -23.04 7.79 -9.43
N ASP A 286 -23.54 8.91 -9.96
CA ASP A 286 -23.48 9.27 -11.39
C ASP A 286 -23.88 8.10 -12.32
N GLY A 287 -24.95 7.39 -11.94
CA GLY A 287 -25.47 6.23 -12.67
C GLY A 287 -24.72 4.91 -12.44
N ASN A 288 -23.60 4.92 -11.73
CA ASN A 288 -22.88 3.70 -11.34
C ASN A 288 -23.52 3.07 -10.10
N PRO A 289 -23.85 1.78 -10.10
CA PRO A 289 -24.41 1.11 -8.93
C PRO A 289 -23.44 1.08 -7.75
N ILE A 290 -23.95 1.36 -6.55
CA ILE A 290 -23.21 1.37 -5.29
C ILE A 290 -23.73 0.25 -4.41
N ALA A 291 -22.97 -0.85 -4.34
CA ALA A 291 -23.31 -2.00 -3.49
C ALA A 291 -22.64 -1.92 -2.11
N THR A 292 -21.49 -1.25 -2.01
CA THR A 292 -20.66 -1.19 -0.80
C THR A 292 -20.09 0.21 -0.57
N VAL A 293 -19.62 0.47 0.65
CA VAL A 293 -18.90 1.70 1.01
C VAL A 293 -17.62 1.84 0.17
N ASP A 294 -16.95 0.73 -0.15
CA ASP A 294 -15.77 0.73 -1.02
C ASP A 294 -16.10 1.19 -2.45
N ASN A 295 -17.27 0.82 -3.01
CA ASN A 295 -17.70 1.34 -4.31
C ASN A 295 -17.90 2.86 -4.26
N LEU A 296 -18.51 3.36 -3.18
CA LEU A 296 -18.71 4.79 -3.00
C LEU A 296 -17.37 5.53 -2.90
N HIS A 297 -16.41 4.99 -2.15
CA HIS A 297 -15.06 5.54 -2.06
C HIS A 297 -14.31 5.56 -3.40
N LYS A 298 -14.52 4.58 -4.28
CA LYS A 298 -13.95 4.57 -5.64
C LYS A 298 -14.48 5.71 -6.51
N CYS A 299 -15.77 5.99 -6.41
CA CYS A 299 -16.40 7.11 -7.12
C CYS A 299 -15.94 8.47 -6.57
N LEU A 300 -15.65 8.55 -5.26
CA LEU A 300 -15.17 9.76 -4.58
C LEU A 300 -13.65 9.97 -4.74
N ASN A 301 -13.21 10.09 -5.99
CA ASN A 301 -11.82 10.43 -6.36
C ASN A 301 -11.60 11.95 -6.51
N GLU A 302 -10.39 12.38 -6.87
CA GLU A 302 -10.05 13.80 -7.06
C GLU A 302 -10.99 14.52 -8.05
N GLY A 303 -11.40 13.85 -9.12
CA GLY A 303 -12.28 14.41 -10.16
C GLY A 303 -13.72 14.68 -9.70
N ALA A 304 -14.13 14.12 -8.55
CA ALA A 304 -15.44 14.40 -7.94
C ALA A 304 -15.42 15.63 -7.02
N ILE A 305 -14.24 16.15 -6.66
CA ILE A 305 -14.11 17.29 -5.75
C ILE A 305 -14.76 18.53 -6.39
N ARG A 306 -15.69 19.17 -5.66
CA ARG A 306 -16.42 20.39 -6.05
C ARG A 306 -17.22 20.27 -7.36
N LYS A 307 -17.41 19.04 -7.86
CA LYS A 307 -18.24 18.76 -9.03
C LYS A 307 -19.64 18.39 -8.57
N LYS A 308 -20.68 18.91 -9.22
CA LYS A 308 -22.05 18.43 -8.98
C LYS A 308 -22.17 17.01 -9.53
N VAL A 309 -22.55 16.08 -8.67
CA VAL A 309 -22.79 14.66 -8.99
C VAL A 309 -24.21 14.27 -8.61
N SER A 310 -24.75 13.27 -9.29
CA SER A 310 -26.06 12.71 -9.01
C SER A 310 -25.92 11.50 -8.09
N LEU A 311 -26.64 11.49 -6.95
CA LEU A 311 -26.78 10.31 -6.11
C LEU A 311 -28.15 9.69 -6.28
N GLY A 312 -28.21 8.40 -6.56
CA GLY A 312 -29.42 7.62 -6.41
C GLY A 312 -29.52 7.14 -4.96
N ILE A 313 -30.58 7.55 -4.26
CA ILE A 313 -30.84 7.16 -2.86
C ILE A 313 -32.18 6.45 -2.75
N LEU A 314 -32.34 5.57 -1.76
CA LEU A 314 -33.64 5.09 -1.31
C LEU A 314 -34.07 5.89 -0.08
N ARG A 315 -35.25 6.49 -0.15
CA ARG A 315 -35.90 7.20 0.96
C ARG A 315 -37.35 6.76 1.05
N GLY A 316 -37.77 6.30 2.24
CA GLY A 316 -39.11 5.72 2.42
C GLY A 316 -39.38 4.51 1.51
N GLY A 317 -38.34 3.78 1.10
CA GLY A 317 -38.44 2.62 0.21
C GLY A 317 -38.45 2.92 -1.29
N TRP A 318 -38.42 4.20 -1.68
CA TRP A 318 -38.46 4.62 -3.08
C TRP A 318 -37.15 5.27 -3.51
N LYS A 319 -36.72 4.97 -4.73
CA LYS A 319 -35.53 5.56 -5.34
C LYS A 319 -35.80 7.01 -5.74
N GLN A 320 -34.90 7.88 -5.32
CA GLN A 320 -34.86 9.30 -5.66
C GLN A 320 -33.46 9.64 -6.18
N ILE A 321 -33.37 10.61 -7.08
CA ILE A 321 -32.08 11.15 -7.53
C ILE A 321 -31.94 12.53 -6.91
N ILE A 322 -30.86 12.74 -6.17
CA ILE A 322 -30.52 14.02 -5.56
C ILE A 322 -29.20 14.54 -6.09
N GLY A 323 -29.03 15.86 -6.09
CA GLY A 323 -27.76 16.50 -6.44
C GLY A 323 -26.89 16.72 -5.21
N VAL A 324 -25.62 16.35 -5.27
CA VAL A 324 -24.64 16.69 -4.23
C VAL A 324 -23.37 17.26 -4.85
N ILE A 325 -22.62 18.03 -4.06
CA ILE A 325 -21.29 18.52 -4.42
C ILE A 325 -20.32 18.00 -3.37
N PRO A 326 -19.51 16.97 -3.69
CA PRO A 326 -18.51 16.45 -2.77
C PRO A 326 -17.43 17.50 -2.47
N GLY A 327 -16.97 17.54 -1.22
CA GLY A 327 -15.84 18.35 -0.81
C GLY A 327 -14.53 17.58 -0.90
N GLU A 328 -13.41 18.24 -0.60
CA GLU A 328 -12.12 17.59 -0.46
C GLU A 328 -12.02 16.92 0.91
N LEU A 329 -11.51 15.68 0.94
CA LEU A 329 -11.15 14.98 2.16
C LEU A 329 -9.93 15.67 2.77
N GLN A 330 -10.07 16.15 4.00
CA GLN A 330 -9.01 16.81 4.75
C GLN A 330 -8.05 15.79 5.36
#